data_AF-A0A137NQ19-F1
#
_entry.id   AF-A0A137NQ19-F1
#
_cell.length_a   1.000
_cell.length_b   1.000
_cell.length_c   1.000
_cell.angle_alpha   90.00
_cell.angle_beta   90.00
_cell.angle_gamma   90.00
#
_symmetry.space_group_name_H-M   'P 1'
#
loop_
_entity.id
_entity.type
_entity.pdbx_description
1 polymer ?
#
loop_
_entity_poly.entity_id
_entity_poly.type
_entity_poly.pdbx_seq_one_letter_code
_entity_poly.pdbx_strand_id
1 'polypeptide(L)'
;MTVYHFIGVFSGTQNKKSCNPGSNNVAITKTVFDLIGLFNFITIVSGVYITIVGHKHLEKWIETYFDGKSADPNDQSQFKAAKLKATKRSFLYPLSSLITLSPEVVLCFWMVIDDPPVEIFAVNSVMMGFKGILTLIAFSLDQAVWNSAKSTYAKLKDTQLQNL
;
A
#
# COMPACT_ATOMS: atom_id res chain seq x y z
N MET A 1 -11.16 -13.05 4.67
CA MET A 1 -12.58 -13.45 4.81
C MET A 1 -12.86 -14.38 5.99
N THR A 2 -11.92 -15.27 6.35
CA THR A 2 -12.08 -16.24 7.45
C THR A 2 -12.40 -15.60 8.81
N VAL A 3 -11.70 -14.51 9.17
CA VAL A 3 -11.90 -13.79 10.43
C VAL A 3 -13.33 -13.22 10.55
N TYR A 4 -13.82 -12.55 9.50
CA TYR A 4 -15.17 -11.99 9.46
C TYR A 4 -16.29 -13.05 9.46
N HIS A 5 -16.02 -14.26 8.95
CA HIS A 5 -16.95 -15.39 9.04
C HIS A 5 -17.10 -15.86 10.49
N PHE A 6 -15.98 -16.00 11.22
CA PHE A 6 -16.00 -16.40 12.63
C PHE A 6 -16.54 -15.34 13.60
N ILE A 7 -16.49 -14.06 13.23
CA ILE A 7 -17.10 -12.96 14.00
C ILE A 7 -18.62 -12.86 13.75
N GLY A 8 -19.19 -13.72 12.90
CA GLY A 8 -20.65 -13.74 12.64
C GLY A 8 -21.16 -12.58 11.79
N VAL A 9 -20.27 -11.85 11.13
CA VAL A 9 -20.62 -10.66 10.32
C VAL A 9 -21.23 -11.05 8.97
N PHE A 10 -20.95 -12.26 8.50
CA PHE A 10 -21.50 -12.80 7.25
C PHE A 10 -22.63 -13.79 7.52
N SER A 11 -23.83 -13.44 7.06
CA SER A 11 -24.97 -14.35 6.96
C SER A 11 -24.97 -15.02 5.58
N GLY A 12 -24.91 -16.35 5.53
CA GLY A 12 -24.93 -17.18 4.31
C GLY A 12 -26.27 -17.15 3.57
N THR A 13 -26.73 -15.95 3.21
CA THR A 13 -28.01 -15.71 2.54
C THR A 13 -27.90 -15.93 1.05
N GLN A 14 -28.82 -16.72 0.51
CA GLN A 14 -28.92 -16.95 -0.93
C GLN A 14 -29.52 -15.72 -1.63
N ASN A 15 -29.23 -15.55 -2.92
CA ASN A 15 -29.70 -14.45 -3.79
C ASN A 15 -29.17 -13.03 -3.48
N LYS A 16 -28.05 -12.90 -2.77
CA LYS A 16 -27.36 -11.60 -2.65
C LYS A 16 -26.39 -11.41 -3.83
N LYS A 17 -26.43 -10.22 -4.45
CA LYS A 17 -25.50 -9.83 -5.54
C LYS A 17 -24.05 -9.65 -5.06
N SER A 18 -23.82 -9.48 -3.76
CA SER A 18 -22.50 -9.32 -3.15
C SER A 18 -22.47 -9.90 -1.72
N CYS A 19 -21.32 -10.43 -1.32
CA CYS A 19 -21.02 -10.83 0.06
C CYS A 19 -20.60 -9.62 0.88
N ASN A 20 -21.57 -8.82 1.33
CA ASN A 20 -21.32 -7.67 2.19
C ASN A 20 -21.51 -8.02 3.67
N PRO A 21 -20.63 -7.52 4.56
CA PRO A 21 -20.83 -7.67 6.00
C PRO A 21 -22.15 -7.01 6.43
N GLY A 22 -22.91 -7.71 7.27
CA GLY A 22 -24.20 -7.21 7.76
C GLY A 22 -25.32 -7.14 6.73
N SER A 23 -25.23 -7.86 5.61
CA SER A 23 -26.21 -7.78 4.49
C SER A 23 -27.70 -7.99 4.84
N ASN A 24 -27.99 -8.48 6.05
CA ASN A 24 -29.32 -8.68 6.61
C ASN A 24 -29.76 -7.60 7.61
N ASN A 25 -28.86 -6.70 8.02
CA ASN A 25 -29.10 -5.65 8.99
C ASN A 25 -28.43 -4.36 8.52
N VAL A 26 -29.26 -3.41 8.09
CA VAL A 26 -28.83 -2.09 7.57
C VAL A 26 -27.94 -1.35 8.57
N ALA A 27 -28.23 -1.44 9.87
CA ALA A 27 -27.42 -0.77 10.90
C ALA A 27 -26.01 -1.37 10.97
N ILE A 28 -25.87 -2.70 10.90
CA ILE A 28 -24.56 -3.36 10.89
C ILE A 28 -23.79 -3.00 9.62
N THR A 29 -24.46 -3.04 8.46
CA THR A 29 -23.83 -2.64 7.19
C THR A 29 -23.30 -1.21 7.28
N LYS A 30 -24.13 -0.24 7.70
CA LYS A 30 -23.72 1.17 7.83
C LYS A 30 -22.52 1.33 8.78
N THR A 31 -22.57 0.70 9.95
CA THR A 31 -21.46 0.76 10.93
C THR A 31 -20.16 0.17 10.39
N VAL A 32 -20.22 -0.97 9.69
CA VAL A 32 -19.01 -1.60 9.14
C VAL A 32 -18.42 -0.74 8.01
N PHE A 33 -19.25 -0.22 7.11
CA PHE A 33 -18.77 0.67 6.05
C PHE A 33 -18.22 2.00 6.60
N ASP A 34 -18.82 2.56 7.66
CA ASP A 34 -18.29 3.74 8.33
C ASP A 34 -16.89 3.50 8.90
N LEU A 35 -16.70 2.39 9.63
CA LEU A 35 -15.39 2.02 10.18
C LEU A 35 -14.35 1.79 9.07
N ILE A 36 -14.70 1.08 8.00
CA ILE A 36 -13.81 0.87 6.85
C ILE A 36 -13.44 2.21 6.21
N GLY A 37 -14.43 3.07 5.97
CA GLY A 37 -14.24 4.41 5.42
C GLY A 37 -13.30 5.26 6.27
N LEU A 38 -13.48 5.26 7.59
CA LEU A 38 -12.66 5.98 8.54
C LEU A 38 -11.20 5.48 8.54
N PHE A 39 -10.97 4.16 8.62
CA PHE A 39 -9.61 3.62 8.59
C PHE A 39 -8.91 3.88 7.26
N ASN A 40 -9.63 3.75 6.14
CA ASN A 40 -9.09 4.07 4.82
C ASN A 40 -8.75 5.56 4.71
N PHE A 41 -9.61 6.45 5.22
CA PHE A 41 -9.36 7.88 5.25
C PHE A 41 -8.14 8.25 6.11
N ILE A 42 -8.02 7.69 7.31
CA ILE A 42 -6.85 7.87 8.18
C ILE A 42 -5.58 7.39 7.46
N THR A 43 -5.66 6.27 6.74
CA THR A 43 -4.54 5.73 5.96
C THR A 43 -4.12 6.68 4.85
N ILE A 44 -5.09 7.27 4.11
CA ILE A 44 -4.83 8.29 3.08
C ILE A 44 -4.14 9.50 3.70
N VAL A 45 -4.70 10.09 4.76
CA VAL A 45 -4.14 11.28 5.43
C VAL A 45 -2.72 11.00 5.93
N SER A 46 -2.51 9.84 6.56
CA SER A 46 -1.20 9.41 7.04
C SER A 46 -0.20 9.23 5.89
N GLY A 47 -0.64 8.63 4.78
CA GLY A 47 0.18 8.45 3.57
C GLY A 47 0.60 9.78 2.95
N VAL A 48 -0.30 10.75 2.85
CA VAL A 48 0.01 12.12 2.40
C VAL A 48 1.02 12.77 3.35
N TYR A 49 0.76 12.72 4.65
CA TYR A 49 1.64 13.32 5.66
C TYR A 49 3.05 12.74 5.60
N ILE A 50 3.19 11.41 5.61
CA ILE A 50 4.48 10.71 5.53
C ILE A 50 5.19 11.03 4.21
N THR A 51 4.45 11.16 3.10
CA THR A 51 5.06 11.53 1.80
C THR A 51 5.66 12.94 1.85
N ILE A 52 4.92 13.91 2.40
CA ILE A 52 5.38 15.31 2.49
C ILE A 52 6.56 15.44 3.46
N VAL A 53 6.40 14.94 4.69
CA VAL A 53 7.42 15.04 5.74
C VAL A 53 8.64 14.20 5.37
N GLY A 54 8.41 12.99 4.87
CA GLY A 54 9.46 12.08 4.39
C GLY A 54 10.31 12.75 3.33
N HIS A 55 9.71 13.37 2.30
CA HIS A 55 10.47 14.08 1.27
C HIS A 55 11.39 15.16 1.85
N LYS A 56 10.86 16.02 2.73
CA LYS A 56 11.61 17.13 3.33
C LYS A 56 12.74 16.66 4.24
N HIS A 57 12.51 15.64 5.06
CA HIS A 57 13.49 15.18 6.03
C HIS A 57 14.55 14.27 5.41
N LEU A 58 14.20 13.41 4.45
CA LEU A 58 15.18 12.53 3.79
C LEU A 58 16.15 13.30 2.93
N GLU A 59 15.70 14.35 2.23
CA GLU A 59 16.59 15.19 1.43
C GLU A 59 17.65 15.86 2.32
N LYS A 60 17.22 16.49 3.41
CA LYS A 60 18.13 17.08 4.40
C LYS A 60 19.05 16.05 5.05
N TRP A 61 18.52 14.88 5.43
CA TRP A 61 19.32 13.82 6.05
C TRP A 61 20.40 13.29 5.10
N ILE A 62 20.06 13.11 3.82
CA ILE A 62 21.02 12.71 2.78
C ILE A 62 22.11 13.78 2.68
N GLU A 63 21.77 15.06 2.60
CA GLU A 63 22.76 16.14 2.53
C GLU A 63 23.71 16.14 3.73
N THR A 64 23.20 16.17 4.96
CA THR A 64 24.02 16.18 6.17
C THR A 64 24.88 14.91 6.32
N TYR A 65 24.34 13.75 5.99
CA TYR A 65 25.09 12.49 6.11
C TYR A 65 26.28 12.43 5.16
N PHE A 66 26.14 12.96 3.94
CA PHE A 66 27.22 12.94 2.96
C PHE A 66 28.23 14.06 3.20
N ASP A 67 27.82 15.26 3.60
CA ASP A 67 28.76 16.36 3.89
C ASP A 67 29.76 16.01 5.02
N GLY A 68 29.40 15.09 5.91
CA GLY A 68 30.27 14.58 6.98
C GLY A 68 31.24 13.45 6.59
N LYS A 69 31.16 12.88 5.38
CA LYS A 69 32.01 11.77 4.92
C LYS A 69 33.00 12.22 3.84
N SER A 70 34.29 12.26 4.18
CA SER A 70 35.42 12.65 3.33
C SER A 70 35.80 11.59 2.27
N ALA A 71 34.86 11.21 1.42
CA ALA A 71 35.15 10.35 0.26
C ALA A 71 35.43 11.21 -1.00
N ASP A 72 36.05 10.60 -2.01
CA ASP A 72 36.31 11.23 -3.31
C ASP A 72 35.02 11.88 -3.86
N PRO A 73 35.06 13.19 -4.21
CA PRO A 73 33.86 13.94 -4.61
C PRO A 73 33.10 13.31 -5.78
N ASN A 74 33.79 12.57 -6.66
CA ASN A 74 33.14 11.93 -7.80
C ASN A 74 32.28 10.73 -7.37
N ASP A 75 32.81 9.85 -6.51
CA ASP A 75 32.09 8.70 -5.97
C ASP A 75 30.92 9.14 -5.08
N GLN A 76 31.12 10.16 -4.26
CA GLN A 76 30.10 10.69 -3.37
C GLN A 76 28.86 11.19 -4.14
N SER A 77 29.07 11.86 -5.29
CA SER A 77 27.99 12.37 -6.13
C SER A 77 27.13 11.24 -6.73
N GLN A 78 27.76 10.15 -7.19
CA GLN A 78 27.07 9.01 -7.77
C GLN A 78 26.29 8.22 -6.71
N PHE A 79 26.89 7.99 -5.53
CA PHE A 79 26.21 7.34 -4.42
C PHE A 79 25.03 8.17 -3.89
N LYS A 80 25.17 9.50 -3.78
CA LYS A 80 24.08 10.41 -3.39
C LYS A 80 22.93 10.33 -4.39
N ALA A 81 23.22 10.38 -5.70
CA ALA A 81 22.20 10.27 -6.75
C ALA A 81 21.47 8.92 -6.71
N ALA A 82 22.19 7.82 -6.47
CA ALA A 82 21.61 6.49 -6.36
C ALA A 82 20.67 6.35 -5.16
N LYS A 83 21.05 6.88 -3.99
CA LYS A 83 20.20 6.86 -2.78
C LYS A 83 18.97 7.73 -2.93
N LEU A 84 19.12 8.93 -3.48
CA LEU A 84 18.00 9.85 -3.70
C LEU A 84 16.99 9.28 -4.70
N LYS A 85 17.47 8.59 -5.74
CA LYS A 85 16.62 7.84 -6.69
C LYS A 85 15.88 6.69 -6.01
N ALA A 86 16.53 5.92 -5.14
CA ALA A 86 15.89 4.85 -4.39
C ALA A 86 14.79 5.38 -3.46
N THR A 87 15.06 6.45 -2.72
CA THR A 87 14.07 7.10 -1.85
C THR A 87 12.89 7.66 -2.63
N LYS A 88 13.13 8.33 -3.76
CA LYS A 88 12.03 8.84 -4.62
C LYS A 88 11.11 7.70 -5.08
N ARG A 89 11.67 6.52 -5.35
CA ARG A 89 10.90 5.32 -5.72
C ARG A 89 10.10 4.75 -4.55
N SER A 90 10.56 4.83 -3.31
CA SER A 90 9.76 4.35 -2.17
C SER A 90 8.46 5.15 -1.95
N PHE A 91 8.36 6.37 -2.47
CA PHE A 91 7.12 7.14 -2.42
C PHE A 91 6.04 6.65 -3.40
N LEU A 92 6.36 5.73 -4.32
CA LEU A 92 5.33 5.08 -5.15
C LEU A 92 4.34 4.25 -4.31
N TYR A 93 4.79 3.68 -3.18
CA TYR A 93 3.93 2.83 -2.34
C TYR A 93 2.80 3.63 -1.66
N PRO A 94 3.07 4.76 -0.96
CA PRO A 94 2.02 5.65 -0.49
C PRO A 94 1.14 6.17 -1.63
N LEU A 95 1.73 6.58 -2.76
CA LEU A 95 0.97 7.15 -3.88
C LEU A 95 -0.02 6.15 -4.49
N SER A 96 0.41 4.90 -4.69
CA SER A 96 -0.45 3.80 -5.12
C SER A 96 -1.62 3.59 -4.16
N SER A 97 -1.34 3.62 -2.85
CA SER A 97 -2.36 3.47 -1.80
C SER A 97 -3.36 4.63 -1.83
N LEU A 98 -2.90 5.88 -2.05
CA LEU A 98 -3.78 7.05 -2.17
C LEU A 98 -4.74 6.90 -3.34
N ILE A 99 -4.23 6.52 -4.52
CA ILE A 99 -5.05 6.36 -5.73
C ILE A 99 -6.10 5.26 -5.53
N THR A 100 -5.69 4.13 -4.96
CA THR A 100 -6.53 2.93 -4.89
C THR A 100 -7.55 2.99 -3.74
N LEU A 101 -7.24 3.67 -2.63
CA LEU A 101 -8.15 3.80 -1.49
C LEU A 101 -9.17 4.95 -1.66
N SER A 102 -8.89 5.95 -2.50
CA SER A 102 -9.79 7.11 -2.64
C SER A 102 -11.23 6.73 -3.07
N PRO A 103 -11.43 5.88 -4.10
CA PRO A 103 -12.77 5.43 -4.48
C PRO A 103 -13.45 4.58 -3.40
N GLU A 104 -12.66 3.81 -2.64
CA GLU A 104 -13.15 2.96 -1.55
C GLU A 104 -13.70 3.82 -0.41
N VAL A 105 -13.00 4.90 -0.04
CA VAL A 105 -13.46 5.87 0.96
C VAL A 105 -14.77 6.53 0.52
N VAL A 106 -14.86 6.97 -0.74
CA VAL A 106 -16.09 7.57 -1.29
C VAL A 106 -17.25 6.59 -1.22
N LEU A 107 -17.05 5.35 -1.68
CA LEU A 107 -18.08 4.32 -1.60
C LEU A 107 -18.52 4.05 -0.15
N CYS A 108 -17.56 3.93 0.77
CA CYS A 108 -17.84 3.63 2.18
C CYS A 108 -18.68 4.74 2.83
N PHE A 109 -18.31 6.01 2.67
CA PHE A 109 -19.10 7.11 3.22
C PHE A 109 -20.48 7.24 2.55
N TRP A 110 -20.57 6.97 1.25
CA TRP A 110 -21.86 6.97 0.57
C TRP A 110 -22.80 5.91 1.15
N MET A 111 -22.32 4.67 1.32
CA MET A 111 -23.06 3.55 1.93
C MET A 111 -23.59 3.83 3.35
N VAL A 112 -23.01 4.78 4.07
CA VAL A 112 -23.51 5.22 5.39
C VAL A 112 -24.74 6.10 5.23
N ILE A 113 -24.74 6.98 4.24
CA ILE A 113 -25.82 7.94 3.98
C ILE A 113 -26.97 7.23 3.26
N ASP A 114 -26.69 6.65 2.08
CA ASP A 114 -27.68 6.10 1.16
C ASP A 114 -27.08 5.02 0.23
N ASP A 115 -27.90 4.43 -0.65
CA ASP A 115 -27.45 3.46 -1.64
C ASP A 115 -26.63 4.13 -2.76
N PRO A 116 -25.35 3.76 -2.97
CA PRO A 116 -24.53 4.31 -4.03
C PRO A 116 -24.99 3.83 -5.41
N PRO A 117 -24.83 4.65 -6.46
CA PRO A 117 -25.11 4.23 -7.82
C PRO A 117 -24.11 3.14 -8.26
N VAL A 118 -24.54 2.28 -9.19
CA VAL A 118 -23.80 1.07 -9.62
C VAL A 118 -22.42 1.41 -10.18
N GLU A 119 -22.28 2.59 -10.78
CA GLU A 119 -21.05 3.14 -11.34
C GLU A 119 -19.96 3.28 -10.28
N ILE A 120 -20.31 3.71 -9.05
CA ILE A 120 -19.33 3.86 -7.96
C ILE A 120 -18.81 2.48 -7.51
N PHE A 121 -19.67 1.47 -7.49
CA PHE A 121 -19.25 0.09 -7.23
C PHE A 121 -18.33 -0.45 -8.33
N ALA A 122 -18.61 -0.14 -9.60
CA ALA A 122 -17.77 -0.55 -10.72
C ALA A 122 -16.37 0.10 -10.62
N VAL A 123 -16.31 1.41 -10.37
CA VAL A 123 -15.04 2.13 -10.18
C VAL A 123 -14.26 1.56 -9.00
N ASN A 124 -14.91 1.35 -7.86
CA ASN A 124 -14.25 0.77 -6.68
C ASN A 124 -13.71 -0.66 -6.95
N SER A 125 -14.48 -1.49 -7.66
CA SER A 125 -14.07 -2.85 -8.02
C SER A 125 -12.85 -2.86 -8.95
N VAL A 126 -12.84 -1.97 -9.94
CA VAL A 126 -11.69 -1.77 -10.84
C VAL A 126 -10.46 -1.34 -10.05
N MET A 127 -10.63 -0.39 -9.13
CA MET A 127 -9.52 0.18 -8.34
C MET A 127 -8.96 -0.81 -7.31
N MET A 128 -9.81 -1.66 -6.72
CA MET A 128 -9.37 -2.80 -5.92
C MET A 128 -8.54 -3.79 -6.74
N GLY A 129 -8.91 -4.06 -8.00
CA GLY A 129 -8.11 -4.87 -8.91
C GLY A 129 -6.74 -4.24 -9.21
N PHE A 130 -6.73 -2.94 -9.51
CA PHE A 130 -5.50 -2.18 -9.76
C PHE A 130 -4.58 -2.12 -8.55
N LYS A 131 -5.10 -2.17 -7.32
CA LYS A 131 -4.29 -2.18 -6.10
C LYS A 131 -3.22 -3.26 -6.11
N GLY A 132 -3.57 -4.49 -6.52
CA GLY A 132 -2.62 -5.58 -6.64
C GLY A 132 -1.55 -5.30 -7.71
N ILE A 133 -1.97 -4.80 -8.87
CA ILE A 133 -1.06 -4.50 -9.99
C ILE A 133 -0.08 -3.39 -9.63
N LEU A 134 -0.56 -2.26 -9.10
CA LEU A 134 0.27 -1.13 -8.72
C LEU A 134 1.24 -1.51 -7.60
N THR A 135 0.80 -2.34 -6.66
CA THR A 135 1.67 -2.86 -5.61
C THR A 135 2.77 -3.75 -6.21
N LEU A 136 2.43 -4.66 -7.13
CA LEU A 136 3.41 -5.50 -7.82
C LEU A 136 4.43 -4.67 -8.61
N ILE A 137 3.98 -3.62 -9.30
CA ILE A 137 4.86 -2.70 -10.01
C ILE A 137 5.82 -2.00 -9.03
N ALA A 138 5.30 -1.50 -7.90
CA ALA A 138 6.13 -0.86 -6.89
C ALA A 138 7.21 -1.82 -6.34
N PHE A 139 6.82 -3.07 -6.03
CA PHE A 139 7.77 -4.12 -5.62
C PHE A 139 8.81 -4.44 -6.69
N SER A 140 8.40 -4.51 -7.96
CA SER A 140 9.29 -4.83 -9.08
C SER A 140 10.33 -3.73 -9.33
N LEU A 141 10.01 -2.48 -9.00
CA LEU A 141 10.92 -1.34 -9.14
C LEU A 141 11.83 -1.12 -7.92
N ASP A 142 11.58 -1.86 -6.83
CA ASP A 142 12.32 -1.75 -5.59
C ASP A 142 13.62 -2.54 -5.65
N GLN A 143 14.74 -1.81 -5.66
CA GLN A 143 16.07 -2.40 -5.72
C GLN A 143 16.40 -3.20 -4.45
N ALA A 144 15.83 -2.84 -3.29
CA ALA A 144 16.09 -3.55 -2.04
C ALA A 144 15.56 -5.00 -2.12
N VAL A 145 14.39 -5.17 -2.74
CA VAL A 145 13.78 -6.48 -3.00
C VAL A 145 14.71 -7.33 -3.85
N TRP A 146 15.18 -6.81 -4.99
CA TRP A 146 16.11 -7.55 -5.86
C TRP A 146 17.46 -7.85 -5.21
N ASN A 147 18.00 -6.92 -4.42
CA ASN A 147 19.27 -7.14 -3.72
C ASN A 147 19.14 -8.24 -2.66
N SER A 148 18.02 -8.24 -1.91
CA SER A 148 17.74 -9.30 -0.94
C SER A 148 17.52 -10.66 -1.62
N ALA A 149 16.78 -10.71 -2.71
CA ALA A 149 16.54 -11.93 -3.48
C ALA A 149 17.86 -12.53 -4.01
N LYS A 150 18.74 -11.69 -4.58
CA LYS A 150 20.08 -12.11 -5.03
C LYS A 150 20.93 -12.65 -3.89
N SER A 151 20.94 -11.97 -2.74
CA SER A 151 21.71 -12.39 -1.57
C SER A 151 21.23 -13.75 -1.02
N THR A 152 19.91 -13.94 -0.94
CA THR A 152 19.30 -15.20 -0.53
C THR A 152 19.61 -16.32 -1.52
N TYR A 153 19.51 -16.05 -2.83
CA TYR A 153 19.86 -17.01 -3.86
C TYR A 153 21.32 -17.45 -3.79
N ALA A 154 22.24 -16.50 -3.60
CA ALA A 154 23.67 -16.79 -3.42
C ALA A 154 23.92 -17.69 -2.19
N LYS A 155 23.29 -17.37 -1.05
CA LYS A 155 23.40 -18.20 0.17
C LYS A 155 22.88 -19.62 -0.05
N LEU A 156 21.72 -19.76 -0.69
CA LEU A 156 21.15 -21.08 -0.99
C LEU A 156 22.07 -21.91 -1.89
N LYS A 157 22.67 -21.27 -2.89
CA LYS A 157 23.63 -21.92 -3.80
C LYS A 157 24.90 -22.36 -3.06
N ASP A 158 25.46 -21.52 -2.20
CA ASP A 158 26.65 -21.87 -1.40
C ASP A 158 26.35 -22.99 -0.40
N THR A 159 25.17 -22.97 0.24
CA THR A 159 24.73 -24.06 1.14
C THR A 159 24.52 -25.38 0.39
N GLN A 160 24.00 -25.34 -0.84
CA GLN A 160 23.88 -26.54 -1.69
C GLN A 160 25.25 -27.11 -2.08
N LEU A 161 26.23 -26.24 -2.36
CA LEU A 161 27.62 -26.65 -2.68
C LEU A 161 28.39 -27.22 -1.49
N GLN A 162 28.07 -26.82 -0.25
CA GLN A 162 28.71 -27.37 0.96
C GLN A 162 28.13 -28.72 1.42
N ASN A 163 26.95 -29.10 0.90
CA ASN A 163 26.28 -30.37 1.22
C ASN A 163 26.50 -31.45 0.13
N LEU A 164 27.36 -31.18 -0.86
CA LEU A 164 27.81 -32.09 -1.92
C LEU A 164 29.27 -32.49 -1.66
#